data_AF-A0A5M3N3D5-F1
#
_entry.id   AF-A0A5M3N3D5-F1
#
_cell.length_a   1.000
_cell.length_b   1.000
_cell.length_c   1.000
_cell.angle_alpha   90.00
_cell.angle_beta   90.00
_cell.angle_gamma   90.00
#
_symmetry.space_group_name_H-M   'P 1'
#
loop_
_entity.id
_entity.type
_entity.pdbx_description
1 polymer ?
#
loop_
_entity_poly.entity_id
_entity_poly.type
_entity_poly.pdbx_seq_one_letter_code
_entity_poly.pdbx_strand_id
1 'polypeptide(L)'
;MKLIQSFPRRKTAVLTQLRTRRLPLNQHLHRIGKRDDPHCEHCPDLDETVRHYLFSCPRWGRARQALMFSLGRDAFTESHLLNDPNGIKEVMKFVDQTGRFRSTFGSVRRTLYSGT
;
A
#
# COMPACT_ATOMS: atom_id res chain seq x y z
N MET A 1 -5.70 3.73 -19.08
CA MET A 1 -4.69 3.28 -18.09
C MET A 1 -3.91 2.08 -18.63
N LYS A 2 -2.75 2.29 -19.29
CA LYS A 2 -1.91 1.20 -19.87
C LYS A 2 -1.00 0.49 -18.85
N LEU A 3 -0.76 1.07 -17.67
CA LEU A 3 0.20 0.52 -16.71
C LEU A 3 -0.22 -0.82 -16.07
N ILE A 4 -1.52 -1.02 -15.85
CA ILE A 4 -2.04 -2.15 -15.07
C ILE A 4 -1.87 -3.49 -15.81
N GLN A 5 -1.81 -3.45 -17.15
CA GLN A 5 -1.81 -4.65 -17.98
C GLN A 5 -0.49 -5.46 -17.92
N SER A 6 0.61 -4.83 -17.49
CA SER A 6 1.94 -5.46 -17.37
C SER A 6 2.24 -6.01 -15.96
N PHE A 7 1.43 -5.65 -14.95
CA PHE A 7 1.68 -6.10 -13.58
C PHE A 7 1.12 -7.52 -13.33
N PRO A 8 1.83 -8.34 -12.54
CA PRO A 8 1.25 -9.55 -11.96
C PRO A 8 -0.10 -9.24 -11.30
N ARG A 9 -1.09 -10.12 -11.49
CA ARG A 9 -2.48 -9.94 -11.01
C ARG A 9 -2.57 -9.43 -9.57
N ARG A 10 -1.70 -9.92 -8.70
CA ARG A 10 -1.60 -9.52 -7.29
C ARG A 10 -1.26 -8.03 -7.10
N LYS A 11 -0.27 -7.51 -7.81
CA LYS A 11 0.12 -6.08 -7.76
C LYS A 11 -1.01 -5.21 -8.32
N THR A 12 -1.67 -5.67 -9.38
CA THR A 12 -2.86 -5.02 -9.93
C THR A 12 -4.01 -4.93 -8.92
N ALA A 13 -4.28 -6.01 -8.18
CA ALA A 13 -5.31 -6.03 -7.15
C ALA A 13 -4.99 -5.02 -6.02
N VAL A 14 -3.77 -5.04 -5.49
CA VAL A 14 -3.32 -4.10 -4.45
C VAL A 14 -3.45 -2.65 -4.94
N LEU A 15 -2.96 -2.33 -6.15
CA LEU A 15 -3.02 -0.98 -6.70
C LEU A 15 -4.45 -0.50 -6.90
N THR A 16 -5.30 -1.36 -7.45
CA THR A 16 -6.72 -1.05 -7.69
C THR A 16 -7.43 -0.78 -6.37
N GLN A 17 -7.19 -1.61 -5.36
CA GLN A 17 -7.76 -1.39 -4.04
C GLN A 17 -7.21 -0.12 -3.40
N LEU A 18 -5.94 0.25 -3.62
CA LEU A 18 -5.34 1.45 -3.01
C LEU A 18 -6.02 2.70 -3.57
N ARG A 19 -6.17 2.74 -4.90
CA ARG A 19 -6.86 3.83 -5.61
C ARG A 19 -8.33 3.93 -5.23
N THR A 20 -8.99 2.80 -5.01
CA THR A 20 -10.42 2.76 -4.65
C THR A 20 -10.67 2.79 -3.14
N ARG A 21 -9.61 2.83 -2.32
CA ARG A 21 -9.67 2.80 -0.84
C ARG A 21 -10.44 1.60 -0.28
N ARG A 22 -10.27 0.43 -0.92
CA ARG A 22 -10.93 -0.84 -0.57
C ARG A 22 -10.00 -1.90 0.03
N LEU A 23 -8.77 -1.53 0.40
CA LEU A 23 -7.90 -2.47 1.10
C LEU A 23 -8.49 -2.83 2.46
N PRO A 24 -8.15 -4.01 3.00
CA PRO A 24 -8.54 -4.41 4.34
C PRO A 24 -7.74 -3.65 5.40
N LEU A 25 -7.85 -2.32 5.39
CA LEU A 25 -7.48 -1.43 6.47
C LEU A 25 -8.69 -1.24 7.38
N ASN A 26 -8.46 -0.95 8.66
CA ASN A 26 -9.51 -0.97 9.68
C ASN A 26 -10.68 -0.03 9.37
N GLN A 27 -10.42 1.17 8.82
CA GLN A 27 -11.51 2.07 8.41
C GLN A 27 -12.43 1.42 7.36
N HIS A 28 -11.86 0.73 6.36
CA HIS A 28 -12.67 0.05 5.34
C HIS A 28 -13.42 -1.15 5.94
N LEU A 29 -12.74 -1.95 6.76
CA LEU A 29 -13.32 -3.13 7.41
C LEU A 29 -14.48 -2.74 8.34
N HIS A 30 -14.34 -1.67 9.11
CA HIS A 30 -15.41 -1.12 9.94
C HIS A 30 -16.61 -0.68 9.09
N ARG A 31 -16.37 0.05 7.99
CA ARG A 31 -17.44 0.48 7.08
C ARG A 31 -18.27 -0.68 6.51
N ILE A 32 -17.67 -1.86 6.33
CA ILE A 32 -18.36 -3.06 5.81
C ILE A 32 -18.77 -4.05 6.91
N GLY A 33 -18.69 -3.66 8.19
CA GLY A 33 -19.10 -4.50 9.32
C GLY A 33 -18.21 -5.72 9.58
N LYS A 34 -16.93 -5.65 9.18
CA LYS A 34 -15.93 -6.73 9.41
C LYS A 34 -14.99 -6.46 10.58
N ARG A 35 -15.08 -5.28 11.19
CA ARG A 35 -14.35 -4.88 12.40
C ARG A 35 -15.24 -3.94 13.20
N ASP A 36 -15.16 -4.01 14.53
CA ASP A 36 -15.99 -3.19 15.41
C ASP A 36 -15.51 -1.74 15.50
N ASP A 37 -14.25 -1.48 15.12
CA ASP A 37 -13.59 -0.20 15.31
C ASP A 37 -12.65 0.15 14.13
N PRO A 38 -12.64 1.42 13.66
CA PRO A 38 -11.84 1.85 12.50
C PRO A 38 -10.38 2.20 12.83
N HIS A 39 -9.99 2.27 14.10
CA HIS A 39 -8.70 2.83 14.51
C HIS A 39 -7.53 1.91 14.18
N CYS A 40 -6.36 2.53 14.02
CA CYS A 40 -5.11 1.83 13.84
C CYS A 40 -4.69 1.14 15.14
N GLU A 41 -4.27 -0.12 15.06
CA GLU A 41 -3.74 -0.89 16.19
C GLU A 41 -2.50 -0.25 16.83
N HIS A 42 -1.84 0.65 16.11
CA HIS A 42 -0.63 1.35 16.55
C HIS A 42 -0.86 2.84 16.83
N CYS A 43 -2.04 3.36 16.49
CA CYS A 43 -2.47 4.73 16.74
C CYS A 43 -3.95 4.71 17.14
N PRO A 44 -4.25 4.42 18.42
CA PRO A 44 -5.63 4.17 18.87
C PRO A 44 -6.60 5.33 18.63
N ASP A 45 -6.11 6.56 18.50
CA ASP A 45 -6.95 7.75 18.27
C ASP A 45 -7.11 8.12 16.78
N LEU A 46 -6.59 7.29 15.86
CA LEU A 46 -6.60 7.58 14.43
C LEU A 46 -7.14 6.41 13.63
N ASP A 47 -8.13 6.68 12.78
CA ASP A 47 -8.59 5.74 11.76
C ASP A 47 -7.44 5.20 10.91
N GLU A 48 -7.39 3.87 10.71
CA GLU A 48 -6.47 3.26 9.76
C GLU A 48 -6.98 3.49 8.32
N THR A 49 -6.71 4.67 7.79
CA THR A 49 -7.03 5.05 6.40
C THR A 49 -5.86 4.74 5.45
N VAL A 50 -6.10 4.74 4.13
CA VAL A 50 -4.99 4.66 3.13
C VAL A 50 -3.97 5.77 3.35
N ARG A 51 -4.42 6.98 3.69
CA ARG A 51 -3.53 8.10 3.99
C ARG A 51 -2.72 7.85 5.25
N HIS A 52 -3.36 7.39 6.32
CA HIS A 52 -2.66 7.05 7.55
C HIS A 52 -1.59 5.98 7.29
N TYR A 53 -1.98 4.90 6.62
CA TYR A 53 -1.10 3.80 6.26
C TYR A 53 0.13 4.26 5.45
N LEU A 54 -0.08 5.05 4.38
CA LEU A 54 1.00 5.46 3.48
C LEU A 54 1.87 6.60 4.04
N PHE A 55 1.30 7.55 4.78
CA PHE A 55 1.96 8.84 5.05
C PHE A 55 2.28 9.11 6.52
N SER A 56 1.47 8.64 7.48
CA SER A 56 1.60 9.10 8.87
C SER A 56 1.80 8.00 9.91
N CYS A 57 1.40 6.77 9.65
CA CYS A 57 1.49 5.69 10.63
C CYS A 57 2.96 5.48 11.08
N PRO A 58 3.28 5.64 12.38
CA PRO A 58 4.63 5.53 12.90
C PRO A 58 5.18 4.12 12.79
N ARG A 59 4.30 3.10 12.89
CA ARG A 59 4.66 1.69 12.69
C ARG A 59 5.41 1.46 11.37
N TRP A 60 4.97 2.14 10.31
CA TRP A 60 5.52 1.99 8.96
C TRP A 60 6.60 3.03 8.64
N GLY A 61 7.10 3.76 9.64
CA GLY A 61 8.09 4.83 9.46
C GLY A 61 9.34 4.40 8.71
N ARG A 62 9.92 3.24 9.05
CA ARG A 62 11.12 2.71 8.37
C ARG A 62 10.86 2.39 6.90
N ALA A 63 9.75 1.71 6.59
CA ALA A 63 9.39 1.37 5.21
C ALA A 63 9.08 2.64 4.39
N ARG A 64 8.39 3.60 5.00
CA ARG A 64 8.10 4.90 4.38
C ARG A 64 9.36 5.70 4.12
N GLN A 65 10.31 5.70 5.04
CA GLN A 65 11.60 6.35 4.86
C GLN A 65 12.36 5.75 3.66
N ALA A 66 12.40 4.43 3.53
CA ALA A 66 13.01 3.77 2.36
C ALA A 66 12.31 4.13 1.04
N LEU A 67 10.98 4.21 1.05
CA LEU A 67 10.19 4.66 -0.10
C LEU A 67 10.49 6.12 -0.45
N MET A 68 10.54 7.02 0.53
CA MET A 68 10.86 8.45 0.34
C MET A 68 12.28 8.65 -0.19
N PHE A 69 13.26 7.90 0.33
CA PHE A 69 14.64 7.95 -0.19
C PHE A 69 14.73 7.48 -1.64
N SER A 70 13.91 6.52 -2.05
CA SER A 70 13.94 5.99 -3.43
C SER A 70 13.27 6.92 -4.44
N LEU A 71 12.34 7.76 -4.00
CA LEU A 71 11.58 8.67 -4.87
C LEU A 71 12.07 10.13 -4.84
N GLY A 72 12.71 10.56 -3.75
CA GLY A 72 12.96 11.97 -3.45
C GLY A 72 11.75 12.65 -2.78
N ARG A 73 11.97 13.82 -2.16
CA ARG A 73 10.93 14.51 -1.36
C ARG A 73 9.74 15.01 -2.20
N ASP A 74 10.00 15.57 -3.38
CA ASP A 74 8.95 16.19 -4.22
C ASP A 74 8.03 15.15 -4.89
N ALA A 75 8.49 13.90 -5.00
CA ALA A 75 7.73 12.80 -5.57
C ALA A 75 6.80 12.10 -4.56
N PHE A 76 6.83 12.48 -3.27
CA PHE A 76 6.07 11.79 -2.21
C PHE A 76 4.62 12.28 -2.07
N THR A 77 3.86 12.26 -3.17
CA THR A 77 2.43 12.62 -3.20
C THR A 77 1.56 11.41 -3.50
N GLU A 78 0.31 11.39 -3.02
CA GLU A 78 -0.65 10.29 -3.32
C GLU A 78 -0.85 10.10 -4.83
N SER A 79 -0.90 11.20 -5.59
CA SER A 79 -1.04 11.14 -7.04
C SER A 79 0.18 10.45 -7.68
N HIS A 80 1.40 10.83 -7.30
CA HIS A 80 2.61 10.22 -7.83
C HIS A 80 2.70 8.74 -7.41
N LEU A 81 2.57 8.45 -6.12
CA LEU A 81 2.64 7.09 -5.57
C LEU A 81 1.65 6.11 -6.22
N LEU A 82 0.45 6.58 -6.54
CA LEU A 82 -0.61 5.71 -7.04
C LEU A 82 -0.77 5.75 -8.55
N ASN A 83 -0.23 6.73 -9.28
CA ASN A 83 -0.44 6.85 -10.73
C ASN A 83 0.84 6.81 -11.57
N ASP A 84 2.00 7.16 -10.99
CA ASP A 84 3.28 7.12 -11.69
C ASP A 84 3.90 5.71 -11.64
N PRO A 85 4.51 5.20 -12.73
CA PRO A 85 5.17 3.91 -12.73
C PRO A 85 6.22 3.70 -11.63
N ASN A 86 7.05 4.71 -11.37
CA ASN A 86 8.08 4.65 -10.34
C ASN A 86 7.43 4.71 -8.96
N GLY A 87 6.47 5.61 -8.76
CA GLY A 87 5.66 5.68 -7.54
C GLY A 87 5.00 4.34 -7.19
N ILE A 88 4.32 3.72 -8.17
CA ILE A 88 3.65 2.42 -8.01
C ILE A 88 4.65 1.33 -7.65
N LYS A 89 5.81 1.28 -8.31
CA LYS A 89 6.86 0.31 -8.03
C LYS A 89 7.34 0.42 -6.58
N GLU A 90 7.57 1.63 -6.08
CA GLU A 90 8.01 1.86 -4.70
C GLU A 90 6.89 1.59 -3.67
N VAL A 91 5.64 1.91 -3.98
CA VAL A 91 4.48 1.52 -3.14
C VAL A 91 4.37 0.01 -3.00
N MET A 92 4.62 -0.76 -4.06
CA MET A 92 4.60 -2.23 -3.98
C MET A 92 5.69 -2.77 -3.05
N LYS A 93 6.89 -2.16 -3.04
CA LYS A 93 7.95 -2.51 -2.08
C LYS A 93 7.55 -2.13 -0.66
N PHE A 94 6.98 -0.94 -0.46
CA PHE A 94 6.47 -0.50 0.84
C PHE A 94 5.43 -1.50 1.37
N VAL A 95 4.43 -1.87 0.57
CA VAL A 95 3.41 -2.85 0.94
C VAL A 95 4.00 -4.21 1.33
N ASP A 96 5.03 -4.67 0.62
CA ASP A 96 5.70 -5.93 0.96
C ASP A 96 6.52 -5.81 2.26
N GLN A 97 7.21 -4.69 2.47
CA GLN A 97 8.00 -4.41 3.67
C GLN A 97 7.16 -4.28 4.94
N THR A 98 5.96 -3.69 4.85
CA THR A 98 5.06 -3.61 6.01
C THR A 98 4.48 -4.97 6.37
N GLY A 99 4.30 -5.86 5.39
CA GLY A 99 3.64 -7.15 5.57
C GLY A 99 2.17 -7.06 5.99
N ARG A 100 1.58 -5.84 6.05
CA ARG A 100 0.23 -5.59 6.57
C ARG A 100 -0.84 -6.43 5.88
N PHE A 101 -0.66 -6.68 4.58
CA PHE A 101 -1.62 -7.41 3.76
C PHE A 101 -1.15 -8.80 3.35
N ARG A 102 -0.16 -9.37 4.06
CA ARG A 102 0.39 -10.69 3.71
C ARG A 102 -0.64 -11.81 3.85
N SER A 103 -1.60 -11.70 4.77
CA SER A 103 -2.72 -12.64 4.91
C SER A 103 -3.74 -12.52 3.77
N THR A 104 -3.95 -11.33 3.21
CA THR A 104 -4.93 -11.09 2.13
C THR A 104 -4.37 -11.35 0.74
N PHE A 105 -3.16 -10.87 0.46
CA PHE A 105 -2.56 -10.93 -0.87
C PHE A 105 -1.38 -11.90 -0.95
N GLY A 106 -0.84 -12.43 0.15
CA GLY A 106 0.46 -13.10 0.14
C GLY A 106 1.61 -12.09 -0.04
N SER A 107 2.84 -12.58 -0.29
CA SER A 107 3.97 -11.66 -0.59
C SER A 107 3.76 -10.96 -1.94
N VAL A 108 3.98 -9.64 -1.95
CA VAL A 108 3.87 -8.80 -3.15
C VAL A 108 5.22 -8.78 -3.92
N ARG A 109 6.26 -9.44 -3.38
CA ARG A 109 7.65 -9.45 -3.87
C ARG A 109 8.00 -10.39 -5.03
N ARG A 110 7.09 -11.17 -5.62
CA ARG A 110 7.37 -12.02 -6.81
C ARG A 110 6.37 -11.72 -7.93
N THR A 111 6.75 -11.65 -9.21
CA THR A 111 7.81 -12.36 -9.94
C THR A 111 8.71 -11.41 -10.75
N LEU A 112 10.03 -11.56 -10.61
CA LEU A 112 10.90 -11.50 -11.79
C LEU A 112 10.64 -12.80 -12.56
N TYR A 113 10.56 -12.72 -13.88
CA TYR A 113 10.72 -13.88 -14.72
C TYR A 113 12.05 -14.54 -14.35
N SER A 114 11.99 -15.74 -13.77
CA SER A 114 13.06 -16.73 -13.91
C SER A 114 12.71 -17.51 -15.17
N GLY A 115 13.05 -16.93 -16.33
CA GLY A 115 13.16 -17.68 -17.58
C GLY A 115 14.60 -18.16 -17.66
N THR A 116 14.75 -19.47 -17.68
CA THR A 116 15.97 -20.23 -18.01
C THR A 116 16.74 -19.66 -19.20
#